data_AF-U6BNT9-F1
#
_entry.id   AF-U6BNT9-F1
#
_cell.length_a   1.000
_cell.length_b   1.000
_cell.length_c   1.000
_cell.angle_alpha   90.00
_cell.angle_beta   90.00
_cell.angle_gamma   90.00
#
_symmetry.space_group_name_H-M   'P 1'
#
loop_
_entity.id
_entity.type
_entity.pdbx_description
1 polymer ?
#
loop_
_entity_poly.entity_id
_entity_poly.type
_entity_poly.pdbx_seq_one_letter_code
_entity_poly.pdbx_strand_id
1 'polypeptide(L)'
;SMLMSNILAFVAAVLMGFSKMAFSFEMLILGRFIIGLYSGLTTGFVPMYVGEVSPTALRGALGTFHQLGIVLGILIAQVFGLDLIMGNDSLWPLL
;
A
#
# COMPACT_ATOMS: atom_id res chain seq x y z
N SER A 1 6.36 0.14 15.88
CA SER A 1 5.18 1.01 16.03
C SER A 1 4.56 1.22 14.65
N MET A 2 3.24 1.08 14.51
CA MET A 2 2.52 1.29 13.24
C MET A 2 2.82 2.66 12.58
N LEU A 3 3.23 3.65 13.37
CA LEU A 3 3.67 4.96 12.87
C LEU A 3 4.99 4.90 12.10
N MET A 4 5.92 4.03 12.51
CA MET A 4 7.26 3.96 11.91
C MET A 4 7.25 3.21 10.57
N SER A 5 6.29 2.29 10.37
CA SER A 5 6.07 1.67 9.06
C SER A 5 5.58 2.68 8.03
N ASN A 6 4.81 3.70 8.42
CA ASN A 6 4.33 4.71 7.47
C ASN A 6 5.47 5.53 6.83
N ILE A 7 6.63 5.66 7.50
CA ILE A 7 7.81 6.31 6.92
C ILE A 7 8.26 5.56 5.66
N LEU A 8 8.26 4.22 5.70
CA LEU A 8 8.60 3.39 4.54
C LEU A 8 7.63 3.61 3.37
N ALA A 9 6.33 3.75 3.67
CA ALA A 9 5.31 4.05 2.66
C ALA A 9 5.54 5.42 2.01
N PHE A 10 5.83 6.46 2.80
CA PHE A 10 6.14 7.79 2.28
C PHE A 10 7.42 7.79 1.42
N VAL A 11 8.48 7.12 1.87
CA VAL A 11 9.72 6.99 1.11
C VAL A 11 9.49 6.29 -0.22
N ALA A 12 8.73 5.19 -0.22
CA ALA A 12 8.38 4.47 -1.45
C ALA A 12 7.55 5.32 -2.41
N ALA A 13 6.55 6.07 -1.90
CA ALA A 13 5.70 6.94 -2.71
C ALA A 13 6.51 8.07 -3.37
N VAL A 14 7.45 8.69 -2.66
CA VAL A 14 8.35 9.71 -3.23
C VAL A 14 9.26 9.09 -4.30
N LEU A 15 9.86 7.91 -4.03
CA LEU A 15 10.72 7.24 -5.00
C LEU A 15 9.99 6.87 -6.30
N MET A 16 8.76 6.38 -6.21
CA MET A 16 7.95 6.03 -7.40
C MET A 16 7.38 7.28 -8.09
N GLY A 17 6.92 8.29 -7.34
CA GLY A 17 6.35 9.52 -7.88
C GLY A 17 7.36 10.38 -8.67
N PHE A 18 8.60 10.44 -8.20
CA PHE A 18 9.65 11.22 -8.86
C PHE A 18 10.45 10.42 -9.90
N SER A 19 10.22 9.11 -10.06
CA SER A 19 11.04 8.27 -10.96
C SER A 19 10.97 8.73 -12.42
N LYS A 20 9.80 9.20 -12.85
CA LYS A 20 9.60 9.74 -14.20
C LYS A 20 10.33 11.07 -14.41
N MET A 21 10.36 11.94 -13.41
CA MET A 21 11.10 13.21 -13.47
C MET A 21 12.61 12.98 -13.51
N ALA A 22 13.08 11.95 -12.80
CA ALA A 22 14.48 11.56 -12.73
C ALA A 22 14.95 10.65 -13.89
N PHE A 23 14.05 10.22 -14.80
CA PHE A 23 14.33 9.25 -15.88
C PHE A 23 15.09 7.98 -15.40
N SER A 24 14.93 7.59 -14.14
CA SER A 24 15.65 6.44 -13.54
C SER A 24 14.68 5.31 -13.24
N PHE A 25 14.92 4.17 -13.88
CA PHE A 25 14.19 2.93 -13.62
C PHE A 25 14.62 2.29 -12.30
N GLU A 26 15.86 2.52 -11.84
CA GLU A 26 16.35 2.01 -10.56
C GLU A 26 15.53 2.56 -9.39
N MET A 27 15.12 3.83 -9.47
CA MET A 27 14.32 4.49 -8.43
C MET A 27 12.92 3.86 -8.30
N LEU A 28 12.33 3.42 -9.41
CA LEU A 28 11.06 2.70 -9.43
C LEU A 28 11.20 1.30 -8.86
N ILE A 29 12.27 0.57 -9.20
CA ILE A 29 12.55 -0.78 -8.65
C ILE A 29 12.74 -0.70 -7.14
N LEU A 30 13.53 0.26 -6.65
CA LEU A 30 13.73 0.49 -5.22
C LEU A 30 12.42 0.88 -4.50
N GLY A 31 11.61 1.75 -5.11
CA GLY A 31 10.30 2.10 -4.59
C GLY A 31 9.38 0.88 -4.43
N ARG A 32 9.34 0.00 -5.45
CA ARG A 32 8.59 -1.27 -5.39
C ARG A 32 9.11 -2.25 -4.34
N PHE A 33 10.42 -2.30 -4.14
CA PHE A 33 11.00 -3.12 -3.08
C PHE A 33 10.61 -2.61 -1.68
N ILE A 34 10.69 -1.30 -1.45
CA ILE A 34 10.36 -0.69 -0.15
C ILE A 34 8.86 -0.81 0.16
N ILE A 35 7.97 -0.56 -0.82
CA ILE A 35 6.52 -0.73 -0.60
C ILE A 35 6.16 -2.20 -0.34
N GLY A 36 6.87 -3.15 -0.96
CA GLY A 36 6.70 -4.58 -0.69
C GLY A 36 7.08 -4.97 0.75
N LEU A 37 8.19 -4.42 1.26
CA LEU A 37 8.56 -4.57 2.66
C LEU A 37 7.50 -3.96 3.59
N TYR A 38 7.00 -2.77 3.27
CA TYR A 38 5.91 -2.13 4.02
C TYR A 38 4.64 -2.97 4.04
N SER A 39 4.21 -3.51 2.89
CA SER A 39 2.99 -4.34 2.82
C SER A 39 3.16 -5.64 3.61
N GLY A 40 4.33 -6.29 3.53
CA GLY A 40 4.60 -7.51 4.29
C GLY A 40 4.52 -7.30 5.80
N LEU A 41 5.12 -6.20 6.29
CA LEU A 41 5.04 -5.82 7.70
C LEU A 41 3.60 -5.48 8.12
N THR A 42 2.87 -4.74 7.28
CA THR A 42 1.50 -4.30 7.58
C THR A 42 0.52 -5.47 7.65
N THR A 43 0.63 -6.44 6.74
CA THR A 43 -0.20 -7.66 6.75
C THR A 43 0.01 -8.51 8.01
N GLY A 44 1.19 -8.44 8.65
CA GLY A 44 1.43 -9.08 9.95
C GLY A 44 0.94 -8.24 11.14
N PHE A 45 1.22 -6.93 11.12
CA PHE A 45 0.88 -6.06 12.25
C PHE A 45 -0.62 -5.79 12.40
N VAL A 46 -1.36 -5.64 11.29
CA VAL A 46 -2.79 -5.32 11.33
C VAL A 46 -3.63 -6.42 12.02
N PRO A 47 -3.57 -7.71 11.62
CA PRO A 47 -4.34 -8.75 12.30
C PRO A 47 -3.86 -9.00 13.74
N MET A 48 -2.56 -8.81 14.02
CA MET A 48 -2.02 -8.91 15.38
C MET A 48 -2.62 -7.83 16.30
N TYR A 49 -2.56 -6.56 15.87
CA TYR A 49 -3.11 -5.44 16.62
C TYR A 49 -4.63 -5.55 16.79
N VAL A 50 -5.33 -5.89 15.72
CA VAL A 50 -6.78 -6.13 15.77
C VAL A 50 -7.09 -7.28 16.73
N GLY A 51 -6.30 -8.36 16.73
CA GLY A 51 -6.47 -9.50 17.64
C GLY A 51 -6.25 -9.16 19.12
N GLU A 52 -5.33 -8.25 19.42
CA GLU A 52 -5.02 -7.77 20.77
C GLU A 52 -6.08 -6.78 21.30
N VAL A 53 -6.61 -5.92 20.44
CA VAL A 53 -7.60 -4.89 20.81
C VAL A 53 -9.04 -5.44 20.82
N SER A 54 -9.33 -6.50 20.06
CA SER A 54 -10.70 -7.00 19.88
C SER A 54 -11.16 -7.94 21.00
N PRO A 55 -12.43 -7.81 21.45
CA PRO A 55 -13.04 -8.78 22.36
C PRO A 55 -13.22 -10.13 21.66
N THR A 56 -13.05 -11.22 22.40
CA THR A 56 -12.92 -12.60 21.89
C THR A 56 -14.06 -13.03 20.95
N ALA A 57 -15.27 -12.51 21.15
CA ALA A 57 -16.44 -12.81 20.32
C ALA A 57 -16.42 -12.11 18.93
N LEU A 58 -15.73 -10.96 18.79
CA LEU A 58 -15.71 -10.15 17.57
C LEU A 58 -14.41 -10.27 16.78
N ARG A 59 -13.42 -11.01 17.30
CA ARG A 59 -12.10 -11.19 16.67
C ARG A 59 -12.20 -11.73 15.24
N GLY A 60 -13.14 -12.65 14.98
CA GLY A 60 -13.39 -13.18 13.64
C GLY A 60 -13.94 -12.13 12.67
N ALA A 61 -14.97 -11.37 13.10
CA ALA A 61 -15.55 -10.30 12.29
C ALA A 61 -14.51 -9.21 11.97
N LEU A 62 -13.71 -8.79 12.95
CA LEU A 62 -12.67 -7.77 12.74
C LEU A 62 -11.51 -8.26 11.86
N GLY A 63 -11.20 -9.56 11.85
CA GLY A 63 -10.28 -10.15 10.89
C GLY A 63 -10.78 -10.05 9.44
N THR A 64 -12.09 -10.23 9.22
CA THR A 64 -12.67 -10.11 7.86
C THR A 64 -12.58 -8.69 7.30
N PHE A 65 -12.65 -7.65 8.14
CA PHE A 65 -12.48 -6.26 7.70
C PHE A 65 -11.08 -6.01 7.12
N HIS A 66 -10.02 -6.65 7.65
CA HIS A 66 -8.69 -6.53 7.08
C HIS A 66 -8.63 -7.08 5.65
N GLN A 67 -9.16 -8.28 5.43
CA GLN A 67 -9.25 -8.89 4.10
C GLN A 67 -10.12 -8.08 3.14
N LEU A 68 -11.24 -7.56 3.63
CA LEU A 68 -12.15 -6.71 2.87
C LEU A 68 -11.45 -5.41 2.45
N GLY A 69 -10.65 -4.82 3.33
CA GLY A 69 -9.80 -3.67 3.04
C GLY A 69 -8.76 -3.95 1.95
N ILE A 70 -8.11 -5.14 1.97
CA ILE A 70 -7.16 -5.54 0.92
C ILE A 70 -7.87 -5.63 -0.44
N VAL A 71 -9.02 -6.31 -0.50
CA VAL A 71 -9.77 -6.48 -1.76
C VAL A 71 -10.27 -5.13 -2.28
N LEU A 72 -10.79 -4.26 -1.41
CA LEU A 72 -11.18 -2.90 -1.79
C LEU A 72 -9.98 -2.07 -2.28
N GLY A 73 -8.82 -2.20 -1.63
CA GLY A 73 -7.60 -1.53 -2.07
C GLY A 73 -7.19 -1.95 -3.48
N ILE A 74 -7.26 -3.26 -3.78
CA ILE A 74 -6.99 -3.79 -5.12
C ILE A 74 -8.00 -3.23 -6.13
N LEU A 75 -9.29 -3.22 -5.79
CA LEU A 75 -10.34 -2.67 -6.65
C LEU A 75 -10.10 -1.18 -6.96
N ILE A 76 -9.78 -0.38 -5.94
CA ILE A 76 -9.47 1.05 -6.10
C ILE A 76 -8.24 1.25 -6.99
N ALA A 77 -7.18 0.45 -6.78
CA ALA A 77 -5.97 0.51 -7.61
C ALA A 77 -6.27 0.18 -9.08
N GLN A 78 -7.14 -0.80 -9.34
CA GLN A 78 -7.58 -1.14 -10.69
C GLN A 78 -8.39 -0.01 -11.34
N VAL A 79 -9.26 0.65 -10.58
CA VAL A 79 -10.03 1.81 -11.07
C VAL A 79 -9.09 2.96 -11.43
N PHE A 80 -8.15 3.33 -10.56
CA PHE A 80 -7.15 4.37 -10.86
C PHE A 80 -6.23 3.99 -12.02
N GLY A 81 -5.97 2.69 -12.21
CA GLY A 81 -5.23 2.12 -13.34
C GLY A 81 -5.86 2.31 -14.72
N LEU A 82 -7.11 2.78 -14.81
CA LEU A 82 -7.74 3.09 -16.09
C LEU A 82 -7.05 4.28 -16.76
N ASP A 83 -6.85 4.19 -18.08
CA ASP A 83 -6.22 5.24 -18.90
C ASP A 83 -6.94 6.59 -18.79
N LEU A 84 -8.27 6.54 -18.62
CA LEU A 84 -9.13 7.70 -18.39
C LEU A 84 -8.81 8.47 -17.09
N ILE A 85 -8.22 7.80 -16.08
CA ILE A 85 -8.02 8.36 -14.73
C ILE A 85 -6.55 8.68 -14.48
N MET A 86 -5.73 7.68 -14.18
CA MET A 86 -4.30 7.86 -13.86
C MET A 86 -3.40 6.91 -14.65
N GLY A 87 -3.96 5.95 -15.39
CA GLY A 87 -3.21 4.98 -16.21
C GLY A 87 -2.63 5.54 -17.51
N ASN A 88 -2.57 6.85 -17.69
CA ASN A 88 -2.02 7.48 -18.90
C ASN A 88 -0.52 7.75 -18.78
N ASP A 89 0.15 7.96 -19.93
CA ASP A 89 1.58 8.25 -20.03
C ASP A 89 2.03 9.45 -19.19
N SER A 90 1.13 10.36 -18.82
CA SER A 90 1.42 11.57 -18.06
C SER A 90 1.36 11.35 -16.55
N LEU A 91 0.37 10.63 -16.05
CA LEU A 91 -0.03 10.55 -14.64
C LEU A 91 0.32 9.22 -13.95
N TRP A 92 0.82 8.20 -14.67
CA TRP A 92 1.21 6.92 -14.09
C TRP A 92 2.18 6.97 -12.88
N PRO A 93 3.07 7.97 -12.71
CA PRO A 93 3.94 8.02 -11.53
C PRO A 93 3.18 8.34 -10.23
N LEU A 94 2.01 8.96 -10.34
CA LEU A 94 1.16 9.33 -9.18
C LEU A 94 0.26 8.17 -8.71
N LEU A 95 0.32 7.03 -9.39
CA LEU A 95 -0.50 5.84 -9.17
C LEU A 95 0.03 4.98 -8.01
#